data_AF-A0A952E029-F1
#
_entry.id   AF-A0A952E029-F1
#
_cell.length_a   1.000
_cell.length_b   1.000
_cell.length_c   1.000
_cell.angle_alpha   90.00
_cell.angle_beta   90.00
_cell.angle_gamma   90.00
#
_symmetry.space_group_name_H-M   'P 1'
#
loop_
_entity.id
_entity.type
_entity.pdbx_description
1 polymer ?
#
loop_
_entity_poly.entity_id
_entity_poly.type
_entity_poly.pdbx_seq_one_letter_code
_entity_poly.pdbx_strand_id
1 'polypeptide(L)'
;MSHKDMFRQVPWSIKQCCIALGVIVIFRVAFYLLSLVDNSASIFSSAVLLWLLMFAWMAIFPMWIARCKGMLRRPKFGLILKELGLAIPLVLCLLLVENIIVVILSNMTGDSFQVGSVFSEMRGAPNDARLYLLLIPMFTFGPVAEELFFRGLLYNALRQRTKPIIAMILQAIVFALVHYGWPDTQITRLLIVFVSGVVLAGVYEWRKSIWSPIALHILKNFAFVAIVIMSMILNSHTPAKTWAEAKQPPEWLEMNIADIEKKAAGEEQRLYAINTWGSYGQRLWKKEIRALQTVCEWFPDDREACSKACMGIAQIYTSYLRDHRRAVIEIDNILAEYKDFSETCAQALILKGWAYYDLGDNENSKKSFQEVIDSYASYSEVKEEALHGLRTLDSK
;
A
#
# COMPACT_ATOMS: atom_id res chain seq x y z
N MET A 1 36.93 17.79 15.65
CA MET A 1 36.00 17.34 14.59
C MET A 1 34.60 17.16 15.14
N SER A 2 33.60 17.79 14.53
CA SER A 2 32.18 17.76 14.93
C SER A 2 31.53 16.40 14.63
N HIS A 3 30.60 15.92 15.48
CA HIS A 3 29.79 14.72 15.20
C HIS A 3 28.91 14.83 13.95
N LYS A 4 28.71 16.05 13.42
CA LYS A 4 27.84 16.31 12.27
C LYS A 4 28.46 15.84 10.95
N ASP A 5 29.76 16.05 10.76
CA ASP A 5 30.47 15.88 9.48
C ASP A 5 31.02 14.47 9.23
N MET A 6 30.53 13.45 9.96
CA MET A 6 31.15 12.12 10.04
C MET A 6 31.52 11.50 8.68
N PHE A 7 30.57 11.45 7.75
CA PHE A 7 30.77 10.84 6.43
C PHE A 7 31.49 11.76 5.44
N ARG A 8 31.46 13.07 5.67
CA ARG A 8 32.00 14.08 4.76
C ARG A 8 33.52 14.05 4.69
N GLN A 9 34.16 13.61 5.76
CA GLN A 9 35.60 13.53 5.92
C GLN A 9 36.19 12.21 5.41
N VAL A 10 35.35 11.20 5.15
CA VAL A 10 35.79 9.90 4.65
C VAL A 10 36.36 10.07 3.24
N PRO A 11 37.59 9.61 2.95
CA PRO A 11 38.19 9.73 1.62
C PRO A 11 37.59 8.68 0.68
N TRP A 12 36.47 9.03 0.05
CA TRP A 12 35.71 8.12 -0.80
C TRP A 12 36.38 7.95 -2.17
N SER A 13 36.56 6.70 -2.58
CA SER A 13 37.09 6.35 -3.91
C SER A 13 35.97 6.05 -4.90
N ILE A 14 36.23 6.31 -6.18
CA ILE A 14 35.30 5.96 -7.28
C ILE A 14 35.04 4.45 -7.29
N LYS A 15 36.06 3.63 -7.04
CA LYS A 15 35.94 2.16 -6.94
C LYS A 15 34.88 1.74 -5.91
N GLN A 16 34.85 2.39 -4.75
CA GLN A 16 33.83 2.10 -3.73
C GLN A 16 32.43 2.45 -4.23
N CYS A 17 32.25 3.58 -4.92
CA CYS A 17 30.97 3.93 -5.52
C CYS A 17 30.53 2.93 -6.59
N CYS A 18 31.44 2.48 -7.47
CA CYS A 18 31.13 1.48 -8.48
C CYS A 18 30.71 0.15 -7.87
N ILE A 19 31.40 -0.33 -6.83
CA ILE A 19 31.02 -1.56 -6.11
C ILE A 19 29.64 -1.39 -5.47
N ALA A 20 29.44 -0.28 -4.76
CA ALA A 20 28.21 0.01 -4.06
C ALA A 20 27.00 0.04 -4.99
N LEU A 21 27.12 0.73 -6.14
CA LEU A 21 26.09 0.83 -7.17
C LEU A 21 25.89 -0.47 -7.94
N GLY A 22 26.97 -1.19 -8.26
CA GLY A 22 26.90 -2.47 -8.97
C GLY A 22 26.04 -3.50 -8.24
N VAL A 23 26.16 -3.57 -6.91
CA VAL A 23 25.30 -4.44 -6.09
C VAL A 23 23.84 -4.00 -6.14
N ILE A 24 23.54 -2.69 -6.11
CA ILE A 24 22.17 -2.20 -6.28
C ILE A 24 21.60 -2.61 -7.64
N VAL A 25 22.38 -2.47 -8.72
CA VAL A 25 21.94 -2.87 -10.06
C VAL A 25 21.61 -4.37 -10.10
N ILE A 26 22.41 -5.23 -9.47
CA ILE A 26 22.13 -6.67 -9.35
C ILE A 26 20.79 -6.91 -8.65
N PHE A 27 20.53 -6.24 -7.52
CA PHE A 27 19.23 -6.36 -6.83
C PHE A 27 18.07 -5.87 -7.71
N ARG A 28 18.23 -4.75 -8.43
CA ARG A 28 17.19 -4.24 -9.34
C ARG A 28 16.89 -5.20 -10.49
N VAL A 29 17.92 -5.82 -11.08
CA VAL A 29 17.75 -6.86 -12.10
C VAL A 29 17.05 -8.08 -11.51
N ALA A 30 17.44 -8.52 -10.31
CA ALA A 30 16.78 -9.64 -9.63
C ALA A 30 15.29 -9.36 -9.38
N PHE A 31 14.93 -8.15 -8.93
CA PHE A 31 13.54 -7.73 -8.78
C PHE A 31 12.77 -7.75 -10.10
N TYR A 32 13.37 -7.21 -11.16
CA TYR A 32 12.76 -7.22 -12.48
C TYR A 32 12.50 -8.66 -12.95
N LEU A 33 13.50 -9.54 -12.88
CA LEU A 33 13.34 -10.96 -13.25
C LEU A 33 12.28 -11.66 -12.40
N LEU A 34 12.25 -11.39 -11.09
CA LEU A 34 11.26 -11.95 -10.18
C LEU A 34 9.84 -11.49 -10.54
N SER A 35 9.67 -10.24 -11.00
CA SER A 35 8.37 -9.72 -11.45
C SER A 35 7.86 -10.33 -12.76
N LEU A 36 8.72 -11.02 -13.51
CA LEU A 36 8.33 -11.75 -14.72
C LEU A 36 7.81 -13.18 -14.40
N VAL A 37 7.98 -13.65 -13.16
CA VAL A 37 7.57 -14.98 -12.73
C VAL A 37 6.26 -14.87 -11.94
N ASP A 38 5.33 -15.80 -12.20
CA ASP A 38 3.93 -15.79 -11.76
C ASP A 38 3.70 -15.55 -10.25
N ASN A 39 2.67 -14.76 -9.90
CA ASN A 39 2.42 -14.07 -8.62
C ASN A 39 2.06 -14.99 -7.43
N SER A 40 2.85 -16.02 -7.16
CA SER A 40 2.70 -16.90 -6.01
C SER A 40 3.17 -16.24 -4.69
N ALA A 41 2.60 -16.69 -3.56
CA ALA A 41 3.00 -16.20 -2.22
C ALA A 41 4.50 -16.39 -1.92
N SER A 42 5.14 -17.42 -2.49
CA SER A 42 6.58 -17.66 -2.40
C SER A 42 7.43 -16.56 -3.04
N ILE A 43 6.93 -15.94 -4.12
CA ILE A 43 7.60 -14.83 -4.78
C ILE A 43 7.56 -13.59 -3.90
N PHE A 44 6.42 -13.32 -3.25
CA PHE A 44 6.30 -12.20 -2.33
C PHE A 44 7.32 -12.26 -1.19
N SER A 45 7.45 -13.41 -0.51
CA SER A 45 8.45 -13.58 0.55
C SER A 45 9.89 -13.41 0.05
N SER A 46 10.18 -13.91 -1.15
CA SER A 46 11.49 -13.77 -1.80
C SER A 46 11.79 -12.29 -2.14
N ALA A 47 10.80 -11.56 -2.64
CA ALA A 47 10.91 -10.13 -2.93
C ALA A 47 11.21 -9.32 -1.66
N VAL A 48 10.50 -9.59 -0.56
CA VAL A 48 10.74 -8.93 0.73
C VAL A 48 12.16 -9.19 1.24
N LEU A 49 12.65 -10.44 1.15
CA LEU A 49 14.00 -10.77 1.56
C LEU A 49 15.06 -10.03 0.72
N LEU A 50 14.93 -10.05 -0.61
CA LEU A 50 15.83 -9.31 -1.51
C LEU A 50 15.83 -7.81 -1.19
N TRP A 51 14.67 -7.27 -0.82
CA TRP A 51 14.51 -5.88 -0.44
C TRP A 51 15.32 -5.58 0.83
N LEU A 52 15.10 -6.35 1.89
CA LEU A 52 15.84 -6.20 3.15
C LEU A 52 17.35 -6.31 2.96
N LEU A 53 17.81 -7.25 2.12
CA LEU A 53 19.24 -7.41 1.81
C LEU A 53 19.81 -6.20 1.07
N MET A 54 19.06 -5.62 0.13
CA MET A 54 19.47 -4.40 -0.57
C MET A 54 19.62 -3.22 0.39
N PHE A 55 18.66 -2.99 1.29
CA PHE A 55 18.75 -1.92 2.29
C PHE A 55 19.83 -2.17 3.33
N ALA A 56 20.03 -3.43 3.75
CA ALA A 56 21.13 -3.80 4.62
C ALA A 56 22.48 -3.48 3.95
N TRP A 57 22.66 -3.81 2.67
CA TRP A 57 23.84 -3.43 1.90
C TRP A 57 24.03 -1.91 1.87
N MET A 58 22.96 -1.16 1.56
CA MET A 58 22.99 0.30 1.46
C MET A 58 23.40 0.98 2.78
N ALA A 59 22.98 0.43 3.93
CA ALA A 59 23.38 0.93 5.24
C ALA A 59 24.78 0.45 5.65
N ILE A 60 25.04 -0.86 5.57
CA ILE A 60 26.24 -1.50 6.11
C ILE A 60 27.48 -1.07 5.33
N PHE A 61 27.42 -1.01 4.00
CA PHE A 61 28.61 -0.74 3.19
C PHE A 61 29.25 0.63 3.50
N PRO A 62 28.51 1.77 3.49
CA PRO A 62 29.07 3.07 3.87
C PRO A 62 29.56 3.11 5.33
N MET A 63 28.82 2.48 6.25
CA MET A 63 29.21 2.43 7.67
C MET A 63 30.49 1.62 7.89
N TRP A 64 30.64 0.50 7.20
CA TRP A 64 31.81 -0.36 7.27
C TRP A 64 33.06 0.38 6.78
N ILE A 65 32.98 1.07 5.64
CA ILE A 65 34.10 1.89 5.15
C ILE A 65 34.44 3.02 6.13
N ALA A 66 33.45 3.75 6.64
CA ALA A 66 33.67 4.81 7.61
C ALA A 66 34.30 4.27 8.91
N ARG A 67 33.93 3.06 9.34
CA ARG A 67 34.54 2.37 10.49
C ARG A 67 35.99 1.99 10.21
N CYS A 68 36.29 1.38 9.07
CA CYS A 68 37.65 1.01 8.67
C CYS A 68 38.58 2.24 8.56
N LYS A 69 38.03 3.42 8.31
CA LYS A 69 38.76 4.70 8.30
C LYS A 69 38.83 5.39 9.66
N GLY A 70 38.30 4.79 10.73
CA GLY A 70 38.30 5.36 12.08
C GLY A 70 37.40 6.60 12.22
N MET A 71 36.48 6.83 11.29
CA MET A 71 35.66 8.04 11.23
C MET A 71 34.25 7.83 11.80
N LEU A 72 33.80 6.59 12.00
CA LEU A 72 32.48 6.30 12.55
C LEU A 72 32.38 6.79 14.01
N ARG A 73 31.38 7.63 14.29
CA ARG A 73 31.10 8.19 15.61
C ARG A 73 29.64 7.98 15.98
N ARG A 74 29.38 7.74 17.26
CA ARG A 74 28.01 7.71 17.78
C ARG A 74 27.46 9.15 17.80
N PRO A 75 26.22 9.38 17.34
CA PRO A 75 25.56 10.67 17.46
C PRO A 75 25.21 10.94 18.93
N LYS A 76 25.14 12.22 19.30
CA LYS A 76 24.52 12.62 20.57
C LYS A 76 23.00 12.64 20.39
N PHE A 77 22.25 12.09 21.34
CA PHE A 77 20.78 12.04 21.26
C PHE A 77 20.14 13.42 21.04
N GLY A 78 20.62 14.45 21.76
CA GLY A 78 20.14 15.83 21.60
C GLY A 78 20.40 16.44 20.20
N LEU A 79 21.39 15.93 19.44
CA LEU A 79 21.58 16.34 18.04
C LEU A 79 20.48 15.77 17.15
N ILE A 80 20.12 14.50 17.35
CA ILE A 80 19.06 13.84 16.57
C ILE A 80 17.73 14.56 16.79
N LEU A 81 17.37 14.84 18.05
CA LEU A 81 16.15 15.59 18.39
C LEU A 81 16.12 16.98 17.74
N LYS A 82 17.25 17.69 17.75
CA LYS A 82 17.35 19.02 17.11
C LYS A 82 17.12 18.96 15.61
N GLU A 83 17.73 18.00 14.92
CA GLU A 83 17.56 17.86 13.46
C GLU A 83 16.14 17.36 13.12
N LEU A 84 15.52 16.56 13.98
CA LEU A 84 14.11 16.16 13.84
C LEU A 84 13.14 17.35 13.94
N GLY A 85 13.33 18.23 14.93
CA GLY A 85 12.51 19.44 15.07
C GLY A 85 12.62 20.38 13.86
N LEU A 86 13.82 20.50 13.27
CA LEU A 86 14.05 21.28 12.05
C LEU A 86 13.46 20.64 10.79
N ALA A 87 13.32 19.32 10.77
CA ALA A 87 12.78 18.59 9.62
C ALA A 87 11.27 18.83 9.42
N ILE A 88 10.53 19.21 10.46
CA ILE A 88 9.08 19.46 10.41
C ILE A 88 8.71 20.59 9.41
N PRO A 89 9.20 21.83 9.56
CA PRO A 89 8.87 22.87 8.58
C PRO A 89 9.41 22.54 7.18
N LEU A 90 10.57 21.86 7.09
CA LEU A 90 11.15 21.47 5.81
C LEU A 90 10.31 20.43 5.07
N VAL A 91 9.70 19.47 5.79
CA VAL A 91 8.85 18.46 5.15
C VAL A 91 7.57 19.10 4.62
N LEU A 92 6.99 20.06 5.33
CA LEU A 92 5.81 20.80 4.87
C LEU A 92 6.11 21.59 3.59
N CYS A 93 7.25 22.29 3.55
CA CYS A 93 7.68 22.99 2.33
C CYS A 93 7.94 22.02 1.17
N LEU A 94 8.61 20.89 1.42
CA LEU A 94 8.88 19.88 0.39
C LEU A 94 7.59 19.29 -0.17
N LEU A 95 6.64 18.91 0.69
CA LEU A 95 5.34 18.40 0.28
C LEU A 95 4.55 19.44 -0.52
N LEU A 96 4.60 20.73 -0.13
CA LEU A 96 3.96 21.80 -0.90
C LEU A 96 4.56 21.94 -2.30
N VAL A 97 5.90 21.97 -2.41
CA VAL A 97 6.60 22.06 -3.70
C VAL A 97 6.27 20.86 -4.59
N GLU A 98 6.30 19.64 -4.04
CA GLU A 98 5.95 18.44 -4.79
C GLU A 98 4.50 18.48 -5.28
N ASN A 99 3.55 18.93 -4.45
CA ASN A 99 2.15 19.08 -4.86
C ASN A 99 1.98 20.10 -5.99
N ILE A 100 2.67 21.25 -5.93
CA ILE A 100 2.65 22.25 -7.01
C ILE A 100 3.17 21.63 -8.31
N ILE A 101 4.29 20.90 -8.25
CA ILE A 101 4.86 20.22 -9.42
C ILE A 101 3.86 19.22 -10.00
N VAL A 102 3.21 18.40 -9.15
CA VAL A 102 2.21 17.44 -9.60
C VAL A 102 1.03 18.13 -10.28
N VAL A 103 0.50 19.21 -9.71
CA VAL A 103 -0.62 19.96 -10.31
C VAL A 103 -0.24 20.52 -11.68
N ILE A 104 0.96 21.12 -11.79
CA ILE A 104 1.47 21.65 -13.07
C ILE A 104 1.58 20.51 -14.10
N LEU A 105 2.23 19.40 -13.74
CA LEU A 105 2.43 18.28 -14.65
C LEU A 105 1.10 17.64 -15.07
N SER A 106 0.15 17.50 -14.14
CA SER A 106 -1.18 16.94 -14.44
C SER A 106 -1.94 17.82 -15.44
N ASN A 107 -1.88 19.15 -15.27
CA ASN A 107 -2.50 20.09 -16.20
C ASN A 107 -1.83 20.10 -17.59
N MET A 108 -0.53 19.84 -17.66
CA MET A 108 0.22 19.81 -18.93
C MET A 108 0.04 18.52 -19.71
N THR A 109 -0.04 17.38 -19.01
CA THR A 109 -0.03 16.05 -19.62
C THR A 109 -1.43 15.46 -19.81
N GLY A 110 -2.42 15.97 -19.06
CA GLY A 110 -3.73 15.34 -18.95
C GLY A 110 -3.73 14.09 -18.05
N ASP A 111 -2.58 13.67 -17.53
CA ASP A 111 -2.46 12.55 -16.61
C ASP A 111 -2.86 12.99 -15.20
N SER A 112 -3.88 12.36 -14.62
CA SER A 112 -4.24 12.57 -13.22
C SER A 112 -3.30 11.79 -12.30
N PHE A 113 -2.07 12.25 -12.10
CA PHE A 113 -1.19 11.67 -11.10
C PHE A 113 -1.65 12.10 -9.71
N GLN A 114 -2.40 11.22 -9.03
CA GLN A 114 -2.71 11.44 -7.62
C GLN A 114 -1.56 10.96 -6.76
N VAL A 115 -0.96 11.89 -6.00
CA VAL A 115 -0.04 11.56 -4.91
C VAL A 115 -0.82 10.72 -3.89
N GLY A 116 -0.72 9.40 -4.02
CA GLY A 116 -1.56 8.46 -3.28
C GLY A 116 -2.21 7.36 -4.12
N SER A 117 -2.11 7.35 -5.45
CA SER A 117 -2.63 6.28 -6.32
C SER A 117 -2.00 4.91 -6.00
N VAL A 118 -0.67 4.87 -5.83
CA VAL A 118 0.10 3.68 -5.40
C VAL A 118 -0.38 3.16 -4.03
N PHE A 119 -0.83 4.07 -3.17
CA PHE A 119 -1.36 3.74 -1.85
C PHE A 119 -2.87 3.56 -1.85
N SER A 120 -3.53 3.84 -2.97
CA SER A 120 -4.97 3.75 -3.10
C SER A 120 -5.36 2.26 -3.07
N GLU A 121 -4.60 1.41 -3.75
CA GLU A 121 -4.72 -0.05 -3.64
C GLU A 121 -4.41 -0.51 -2.21
N MET A 122 -3.38 0.06 -1.56
CA MET A 122 -3.04 -0.27 -0.18
C MET A 122 -4.11 0.16 0.85
N ARG A 123 -4.97 1.15 0.55
CA ARG A 123 -6.10 1.52 1.42
C ARG A 123 -7.18 0.43 1.49
N GLY A 124 -7.26 -0.43 0.47
CA GLY A 124 -8.11 -1.62 0.46
C GLY A 124 -7.44 -2.86 1.05
N ALA A 125 -6.17 -2.77 1.46
CA ALA A 125 -5.44 -3.92 1.97
C ALA A 125 -6.06 -4.44 3.29
N PRO A 126 -6.10 -5.76 3.48
CA PRO A 126 -6.64 -6.34 4.70
C PRO A 126 -5.80 -5.90 5.91
N ASN A 127 -6.44 -5.81 7.08
CA ASN A 127 -5.76 -5.50 8.33
C ASN A 127 -4.93 -6.71 8.83
N ASP A 128 -3.87 -7.06 8.09
CA ASP A 128 -2.96 -8.16 8.41
C ASP A 128 -1.71 -7.63 9.13
N ALA A 129 -1.41 -8.20 10.31
CA ALA A 129 -0.20 -7.91 11.08
C ALA A 129 1.09 -7.98 10.22
N ARG A 130 1.14 -8.88 9.23
CA ARG A 130 2.27 -9.04 8.30
C ARG A 130 2.51 -7.81 7.44
N LEU A 131 1.46 -7.08 7.07
CA LEU A 131 1.59 -5.85 6.29
C LEU A 131 2.19 -4.73 7.12
N TYR A 132 1.85 -4.63 8.41
CA TYR A 132 2.52 -3.68 9.31
C TYR A 132 4.00 -3.98 9.48
N LEU A 133 4.37 -5.26 9.59
CA LEU A 133 5.76 -5.71 9.65
C LEU A 133 6.55 -5.39 8.38
N LEU A 134 5.89 -5.22 7.24
CA LEU A 134 6.51 -4.80 5.98
C LEU A 134 6.57 -3.26 5.85
N LEU A 135 5.44 -2.59 6.07
CA LEU A 135 5.31 -1.15 5.85
C LEU A 135 6.13 -0.34 6.85
N ILE A 136 6.09 -0.66 8.14
CA ILE A 136 6.80 0.15 9.13
C ILE A 136 8.31 0.20 8.83
N PRO A 137 9.01 -0.93 8.61
CA PRO A 137 10.42 -0.89 8.23
C PRO A 137 10.67 -0.20 6.89
N MET A 138 9.78 -0.40 5.92
CA MET A 138 9.89 0.22 4.59
C MET A 138 9.94 1.74 4.66
N PHE A 139 9.08 2.33 5.49
CA PHE A 139 8.95 3.78 5.59
C PHE A 139 9.81 4.41 6.70
N THR A 140 10.54 3.61 7.49
CA THR A 140 11.44 4.10 8.56
C THR A 140 12.91 3.73 8.34
N PHE A 141 13.24 2.45 8.23
CA PHE A 141 14.62 1.99 8.03
C PHE A 141 15.10 2.18 6.59
N GLY A 142 14.20 2.06 5.60
CA GLY A 142 14.50 2.32 4.20
C GLY A 142 15.16 3.68 3.96
N PRO A 143 14.50 4.79 4.38
CA PRO A 143 15.08 6.14 4.32
C PRO A 143 16.45 6.26 4.99
N VAL A 144 16.69 5.59 6.13
CA VAL A 144 18.00 5.64 6.81
C VAL A 144 19.08 5.06 5.92
N ALA A 145 18.85 3.86 5.38
CA ALA A 145 19.78 3.16 4.51
C ALA A 145 20.02 3.95 3.20
N GLU A 146 18.97 4.53 2.62
CA GLU A 146 19.07 5.42 1.46
C GLU A 146 19.94 6.65 1.76
N GLU A 147 19.72 7.35 2.86
CA GLU A 147 20.55 8.52 3.18
C GLU A 147 22.01 8.14 3.44
N LEU A 148 22.26 7.03 4.14
CA LEU A 148 23.63 6.52 4.34
C LEU A 148 24.33 6.24 3.00
N PHE A 149 23.61 5.67 2.04
CA PHE A 149 24.14 5.35 0.73
C PHE A 149 24.30 6.60 -0.15
N PHE A 150 23.24 7.36 -0.35
CA PHE A 150 23.22 8.47 -1.29
C PHE A 150 23.93 9.70 -0.75
N ARG A 151 23.78 10.04 0.54
CA ARG A 151 24.40 11.25 1.13
C ARG A 151 25.69 10.90 1.85
N GLY A 152 25.70 9.79 2.59
CA GLY A 152 26.91 9.31 3.28
C GLY A 152 28.03 8.93 2.31
N LEU A 153 27.73 8.17 1.26
CA LEU A 153 28.70 7.69 0.26
C LEU A 153 28.67 8.51 -1.05
N LEU A 154 27.61 8.37 -1.87
CA LEU A 154 27.65 8.78 -3.27
C LEU A 154 27.85 10.30 -3.44
N TYR A 155 27.04 11.10 -2.73
CA TYR A 155 27.14 12.56 -2.74
C TYR A 155 28.53 13.03 -2.31
N ASN A 156 29.06 12.50 -1.20
CA ASN A 156 30.37 12.90 -0.70
C ASN A 156 31.50 12.53 -1.68
N ALA A 157 31.43 11.36 -2.32
CA ALA A 157 32.40 10.95 -3.33
C ALA A 157 32.40 11.86 -4.56
N LEU A 158 31.22 12.29 -5.03
CA LEU A 158 31.06 13.28 -6.10
C LEU A 158 31.55 14.65 -5.65
N ARG A 159 31.14 15.10 -4.45
CA ARG A 159 31.48 16.39 -3.86
C ARG A 159 32.99 16.59 -3.66
N GLN A 160 33.75 15.52 -3.45
CA GLN A 160 35.21 15.53 -3.38
C GLN A 160 35.87 15.80 -4.74
N ARG A 161 35.13 15.71 -5.84
CA ARG A 161 35.63 15.81 -7.23
C ARG A 161 34.94 16.91 -8.03
N THR A 162 33.78 17.40 -7.57
CA THR A 162 32.97 18.39 -8.28
C THR A 162 32.46 19.49 -7.36
N LYS A 163 31.89 20.53 -7.96
CA LYS A 163 31.13 21.57 -7.24
C LYS A 163 29.89 20.97 -6.55
N PRO A 164 29.41 21.55 -5.44
CA PRO A 164 28.24 21.04 -4.70
C PRO A 164 27.02 20.81 -5.59
N ILE A 165 26.66 21.78 -6.42
CA ILE A 165 25.47 21.72 -7.28
C ILE A 165 25.54 20.53 -8.24
N ILE A 166 26.71 20.28 -8.86
CA ILE A 166 26.91 19.16 -9.79
C ILE A 166 26.78 17.83 -9.03
N ALA A 167 27.39 17.73 -7.84
CA ALA A 167 27.29 16.52 -7.01
C ALA A 167 25.84 16.23 -6.58
N MET A 168 25.08 17.27 -6.22
CA MET A 168 23.67 17.16 -5.87
C MET A 168 22.83 16.64 -7.04
N ILE A 169 22.99 17.22 -8.23
CA ILE A 169 22.22 16.82 -9.42
C ILE A 169 22.56 15.40 -9.84
N LEU A 170 23.84 15.05 -9.95
CA LEU A 170 24.25 13.70 -10.36
C LEU A 170 23.79 12.63 -9.38
N GLN A 171 23.92 12.88 -8.08
CA GLN A 171 23.38 11.96 -7.06
C GLN A 171 21.87 11.82 -7.17
N ALA A 172 21.14 12.92 -7.37
CA ALA A 172 19.69 12.91 -7.46
C ALA A 172 19.19 12.17 -8.70
N ILE A 173 19.91 12.25 -9.84
CA ILE A 173 19.62 11.45 -11.04
C ILE A 173 19.75 9.96 -10.71
N VAL A 174 20.86 9.53 -10.11
CA VAL A 174 21.06 8.12 -9.74
C VAL A 174 19.98 7.66 -8.75
N PHE A 175 19.64 8.51 -7.77
CA PHE A 175 18.56 8.25 -6.83
C PHE A 175 17.22 8.05 -7.53
N ALA A 176 16.84 8.91 -8.48
CA ALA A 176 15.62 8.72 -9.27
C ALA A 176 15.66 7.45 -10.12
N LEU A 177 16.78 7.15 -10.78
CA LEU A 177 16.91 5.96 -11.63
C LEU A 177 16.76 4.65 -10.86
N VAL A 178 17.27 4.54 -9.63
CA VAL A 178 17.08 3.30 -8.83
C VAL A 178 15.62 3.09 -8.40
N HIS A 179 14.78 4.14 -8.46
CA HIS A 179 13.35 4.04 -8.21
C HIS A 179 12.54 3.65 -9.47
N TYR A 180 13.18 3.55 -10.64
CA TYR A 180 12.54 3.13 -11.89
C TYR A 180 12.31 1.62 -11.98
N GLY A 181 11.14 1.18 -12.43
CA GLY A 181 10.83 -0.25 -12.66
C GLY A 181 9.84 -0.85 -11.65
N TRP A 182 9.08 -0.03 -10.91
CA TRP A 182 7.83 -0.47 -10.31
C TRP A 182 6.70 -0.46 -11.35
N PRO A 183 5.70 -1.35 -11.28
CA PRO A 183 4.64 -1.52 -12.30
C PRO A 183 3.94 -0.24 -12.76
N ASP A 184 3.95 0.83 -11.96
CA ASP A 184 3.29 2.11 -12.28
C ASP A 184 4.25 3.31 -12.26
N THR A 185 5.52 3.12 -12.61
CA THR A 185 6.49 4.22 -12.54
C THR A 185 6.33 5.20 -13.71
N GLN A 186 5.44 6.17 -13.54
CA GLN A 186 5.28 7.29 -14.45
C GLN A 186 6.49 8.24 -14.39
N ILE A 187 6.76 8.96 -15.49
CA ILE A 187 7.82 9.98 -15.56
C ILE A 187 7.63 11.03 -14.46
N THR A 188 6.38 11.43 -14.20
CA THR A 188 6.00 12.33 -13.10
C THR A 188 6.54 11.86 -11.75
N ARG A 189 6.46 10.57 -11.45
CA ARG A 189 6.98 10.00 -10.19
C ARG A 189 8.51 10.11 -10.11
N LEU A 190 9.22 9.81 -11.20
CA LEU A 190 10.68 9.96 -11.23
C LEU A 190 11.12 11.40 -11.02
N LEU A 191 10.38 12.38 -11.57
CA LEU A 191 10.66 13.80 -11.35
C LEU A 191 10.48 14.20 -9.88
N ILE A 192 9.42 13.72 -9.23
CA ILE A 192 9.20 13.96 -7.79
C ILE A 192 10.33 13.33 -6.95
N VAL A 193 10.73 12.09 -7.26
CA VAL A 193 11.86 11.43 -6.58
C VAL A 193 13.17 12.19 -6.82
N PHE A 194 13.40 12.68 -8.04
CA PHE A 194 14.56 13.51 -8.37
C PHE A 194 14.59 14.81 -7.54
N VAL A 195 13.47 15.53 -7.45
CA VAL A 195 13.35 16.77 -6.65
C VAL A 195 13.59 16.49 -5.17
N SER A 196 12.98 15.44 -4.61
CA SER A 196 13.30 14.92 -3.27
C SER A 196 14.80 14.66 -3.12
N GLY A 197 15.41 14.03 -4.14
CA GLY A 197 16.84 13.78 -4.26
C GLY A 197 17.69 15.04 -4.06
N VAL A 198 17.37 16.08 -4.83
CA VAL A 198 18.06 17.38 -4.78
C VAL A 198 17.87 18.06 -3.43
N VAL A 199 16.64 18.12 -2.91
CA VAL A 199 16.33 18.79 -1.64
C VAL A 199 17.06 18.13 -0.47
N LEU A 200 17.01 16.80 -0.36
CA LEU A 200 17.69 16.05 0.70
C LEU A 200 19.22 16.26 0.63
N ALA A 201 19.81 16.29 -0.57
CA ALA A 201 21.23 16.60 -0.73
C ALA A 201 21.56 18.06 -0.35
N GLY A 202 20.68 19.01 -0.68
CA GLY A 202 20.82 20.41 -0.29
C GLY A 202 20.75 20.62 1.22
N VAL A 203 19.81 19.94 1.89
CA VAL A 203 19.70 19.93 3.35
C VAL A 203 20.95 19.32 3.98
N TYR A 204 21.47 18.22 3.41
CA TYR A 204 22.74 17.64 3.85
C TYR A 204 23.92 18.61 3.68
N GLU A 205 24.01 19.32 2.54
CA GLU A 205 25.09 20.29 2.28
C GLU A 205 25.02 21.50 3.22
N TRP A 206 23.81 22.00 3.49
CA TRP A 206 23.58 23.13 4.39
C TRP A 206 23.86 22.77 5.85
N ARG A 207 23.26 21.67 6.33
CA ARG A 207 23.33 21.26 7.75
C ARG A 207 24.62 20.55 8.12
N LYS A 208 25.28 19.98 7.10
CA LYS A 208 26.47 19.15 7.23
C LYS A 208 26.29 18.03 8.24
N SER A 209 25.09 17.45 8.29
CA SER A 209 24.68 16.42 9.23
C SER A 209 23.87 15.38 8.48
N ILE A 210 24.21 14.09 8.63
CA ILE A 210 23.46 13.00 8.00
C ILE A 210 22.06 12.82 8.62
N TRP A 211 21.88 13.26 9.87
CA TRP A 211 20.61 13.15 10.58
C TRP A 211 19.53 14.08 10.04
N SER A 212 19.92 15.21 9.42
CA SER A 212 18.98 16.18 8.86
C SER A 212 18.20 15.62 7.66
N PRO A 213 18.85 15.09 6.60
CA PRO A 213 18.11 14.45 5.52
C PRO A 213 17.43 13.15 5.99
N ILE A 214 18.01 12.38 6.93
CA ILE A 214 17.34 11.19 7.49
C ILE A 214 16.00 11.58 8.13
N ALA A 215 15.99 12.59 9.00
CA ALA A 215 14.78 13.03 9.67
C ALA A 215 13.74 13.56 8.66
N LEU A 216 14.17 14.38 7.69
CA LEU A 216 13.29 14.90 6.64
C LEU A 216 12.68 13.77 5.80
N HIS A 217 13.49 12.79 5.41
CA HIS A 217 13.05 11.67 4.59
C HIS A 217 12.10 10.73 5.36
N ILE A 218 12.43 10.38 6.60
CA ILE A 218 11.53 9.57 7.45
C ILE A 218 10.21 10.30 7.67
N LEU A 219 10.21 11.61 7.99
CA LEU A 219 8.97 12.36 8.18
C LEU A 219 8.12 12.40 6.91
N LYS A 220 8.75 12.58 5.75
CA LYS A 220 8.06 12.53 4.46
C LYS A 220 7.40 11.18 4.22
N ASN A 221 8.16 10.10 4.40
CA ASN A 221 7.68 8.74 4.23
C ASN A 221 6.60 8.38 5.26
N PHE A 222 6.75 8.87 6.49
CA PHE A 222 5.77 8.72 7.56
C PHE A 222 4.45 9.40 7.20
N ALA A 223 4.47 10.62 6.65
CA ALA A 223 3.27 11.33 6.23
C ALA A 223 2.45 10.52 5.20
N PHE A 224 3.13 9.80 4.29
CA PHE A 224 2.46 8.92 3.34
C PHE A 224 1.93 7.63 3.98
N VAL A 225 2.76 6.91 4.74
CA VAL A 225 2.37 5.62 5.32
C VAL A 225 1.34 5.77 6.44
N ALA A 226 1.32 6.89 7.16
CA ALA A 226 0.39 7.14 8.26
C ALA A 226 -1.06 7.12 7.76
N ILE A 227 -1.34 7.65 6.56
CA ILE A 227 -2.68 7.60 5.95
C ILE A 227 -3.09 6.16 5.67
N VAL A 228 -2.17 5.34 5.14
CA VAL A 228 -2.42 3.91 4.85
C VAL A 228 -2.66 3.13 6.13
N ILE A 229 -1.78 3.28 7.12
CA ILE A 229 -1.89 2.64 8.43
C ILE A 229 -3.20 3.06 9.11
N MET A 230 -3.56 4.34 9.07
CA MET A 230 -4.83 4.81 9.63
C MET A 230 -6.01 4.19 8.91
N SER A 231 -5.98 4.08 7.58
CA SER A 231 -7.02 3.40 6.79
C SER A 231 -7.14 1.92 7.18
N MET A 232 -6.02 1.20 7.33
CA MET A 232 -6.00 -0.19 7.75
C MET A 232 -6.54 -0.37 9.17
N ILE A 233 -6.19 0.53 10.10
CA ILE A 233 -6.72 0.54 11.46
C ILE A 233 -8.23 0.81 11.45
N LEU A 234 -8.69 1.79 10.67
CA LEU A 234 -10.12 2.10 10.55
C LEU A 234 -10.89 0.91 9.96
N ASN A 235 -10.30 0.16 9.04
CA ASN A 235 -10.85 -1.06 8.46
C ASN A 235 -10.55 -2.32 9.27
N SER A 236 -9.87 -2.20 10.42
CA SER A 236 -9.57 -3.35 11.26
C SER A 236 -10.84 -4.03 11.73
N HIS A 237 -10.84 -5.35 11.57
CA HIS A 237 -11.92 -6.26 11.97
C HIS A 237 -11.30 -7.57 12.42
N THR A 238 -11.93 -8.22 13.39
CA THR A 238 -11.61 -9.60 13.77
C THR A 238 -12.64 -10.52 13.12
N PRO A 239 -12.28 -11.31 12.09
CA PRO A 239 -13.18 -12.26 11.46
C PRO A 239 -13.82 -13.22 12.46
N ALA A 240 -15.06 -13.66 12.18
CA ALA A 240 -15.73 -14.65 13.01
C ALA A 240 -14.96 -15.98 13.00
N LYS A 241 -14.61 -16.46 14.18
CA LYS A 241 -13.90 -17.74 14.36
C LYS A 241 -14.86 -18.92 14.29
N THR A 242 -16.12 -18.70 14.67
CA THR A 242 -17.16 -19.72 14.68
C THR A 242 -18.38 -19.28 13.89
N TRP A 243 -19.20 -20.23 13.45
CA TRP A 243 -20.49 -19.94 12.83
C TRP A 243 -21.47 -19.27 13.80
N ALA A 244 -21.34 -19.52 15.12
CA ALA A 244 -22.16 -18.86 16.13
C ALA A 244 -21.83 -17.36 16.23
N GLU A 245 -20.54 -17.01 16.22
CA GLU A 245 -20.08 -15.61 16.16
C GLU A 245 -20.52 -14.94 14.87
N ALA A 246 -20.44 -15.63 13.73
CA ALA A 246 -20.80 -15.07 12.42
C ALA A 246 -22.28 -14.66 12.31
N LYS A 247 -23.16 -15.35 13.04
CA LYS A 247 -24.62 -15.08 13.06
C LYS A 247 -25.00 -13.84 13.84
N GLN A 248 -24.17 -13.40 14.78
CA GLN A 248 -24.43 -12.18 15.53
C GLN A 248 -23.97 -10.97 14.70
N PRO A 249 -24.57 -9.77 14.85
CA PRO A 249 -23.96 -8.56 14.32
C PRO A 249 -22.61 -8.31 15.01
N PRO A 250 -21.58 -7.85 14.28
CA PRO A 250 -20.31 -7.51 14.93
C PRO A 250 -20.46 -6.25 15.78
N GLU A 251 -19.72 -6.14 16.88
CA GLU A 251 -19.84 -5.01 17.84
C GLU A 251 -19.67 -3.64 17.18
N TRP A 252 -18.79 -3.53 16.18
CA TRP A 252 -18.57 -2.27 15.46
C TRP A 252 -19.77 -1.85 14.60
N LEU A 253 -20.77 -2.70 14.38
CA LEU A 253 -21.95 -2.39 13.59
C LEU A 253 -22.91 -1.44 14.32
N GLU A 254 -22.79 -1.31 15.65
CA GLU A 254 -23.55 -0.35 16.47
C GLU A 254 -23.15 1.13 16.21
N MET A 255 -22.53 1.41 15.07
CA MET A 255 -22.19 2.77 14.65
C MET A 255 -23.45 3.60 14.38
N ASN A 256 -23.42 4.83 14.91
CA ASN A 256 -24.51 5.80 14.76
C ASN A 256 -24.75 6.14 13.28
N ILE A 257 -26.00 5.97 12.84
CA ILE A 257 -26.47 6.30 11.48
C ILE A 257 -26.68 7.80 11.26
N ALA A 258 -26.52 8.64 12.28
CA ALA A 258 -26.79 10.08 12.22
C ALA A 258 -25.96 10.83 11.16
N ASP A 259 -24.82 10.27 10.73
CA ASP A 259 -23.96 10.88 9.71
C ASP A 259 -24.31 10.43 8.27
N ILE A 260 -25.32 9.57 8.09
CA ILE A 260 -25.72 9.05 6.77
C ILE A 260 -26.92 9.85 6.27
N GLU A 261 -26.71 10.60 5.20
CA GLU A 261 -27.79 11.33 4.53
C GLU A 261 -28.72 10.36 3.79
N LYS A 262 -30.04 10.46 4.06
CA LYS A 262 -31.07 9.68 3.35
C LYS A 262 -31.33 10.26 1.96
N LYS A 263 -31.27 9.40 0.93
CA LYS A 263 -31.51 9.76 -0.48
C LYS A 263 -32.98 9.56 -0.89
N ALA A 264 -33.31 9.82 -2.15
CA ALA A 264 -34.71 9.77 -2.61
C ALA A 264 -35.19 8.35 -2.93
N ALA A 265 -34.27 7.46 -3.35
CA ALA A 265 -34.56 6.09 -3.73
C ALA A 265 -33.52 5.09 -3.18
N GLY A 266 -33.87 3.81 -3.15
CA GLY A 266 -32.99 2.74 -2.67
C GLY A 266 -31.70 2.63 -3.48
N GLU A 267 -31.80 2.69 -4.81
CA GLU A 267 -30.62 2.67 -5.69
C GLU A 267 -29.72 3.90 -5.50
N GLU A 268 -30.30 5.09 -5.31
CA GLU A 268 -29.52 6.30 -5.00
C GLU A 268 -28.82 6.18 -3.65
N GLN A 269 -29.48 5.59 -2.65
CA GLN A 269 -28.90 5.32 -1.34
C GLN A 269 -27.71 4.35 -1.44
N ARG A 270 -27.85 3.29 -2.24
CA ARG A 270 -26.80 2.30 -2.49
C ARG A 270 -25.60 2.94 -3.18
N LEU A 271 -25.81 3.70 -4.25
CA LEU A 271 -24.74 4.41 -4.96
C LEU A 271 -24.08 5.46 -4.08
N TYR A 272 -24.84 6.16 -3.24
CA TYR A 272 -24.29 7.10 -2.27
C TYR A 272 -23.36 6.40 -1.27
N ALA A 273 -23.72 5.23 -0.75
CA ALA A 273 -22.87 4.44 0.12
C ALA A 273 -21.53 4.09 -0.54
N ILE A 274 -21.57 3.56 -1.77
CA ILE A 274 -20.39 3.13 -2.53
C ILE A 274 -19.50 4.32 -2.91
N ASN A 275 -20.09 5.42 -3.35
CA ASN A 275 -19.34 6.61 -3.80
C ASN A 275 -18.74 7.40 -2.64
N THR A 276 -19.31 7.30 -1.43
CA THR A 276 -18.82 8.00 -0.26
C THR A 276 -17.80 7.18 0.52
N TRP A 277 -18.12 5.91 0.79
CA TRP A 277 -17.31 5.05 1.67
C TRP A 277 -16.71 3.83 0.98
N GLY A 278 -17.21 3.43 -0.18
CA GLY A 278 -16.74 2.24 -0.88
C GLY A 278 -15.59 2.47 -1.85
N SER A 279 -15.56 1.64 -2.90
CA SER A 279 -14.47 1.56 -3.89
C SER A 279 -14.16 2.87 -4.60
N TYR A 280 -15.17 3.73 -4.79
CA TYR A 280 -15.04 5.06 -5.40
C TYR A 280 -14.87 6.19 -4.39
N GLY A 281 -14.96 5.88 -3.09
CA GLY A 281 -14.93 6.84 -2.00
C GLY A 281 -13.74 6.67 -1.07
N GLN A 282 -14.01 6.79 0.24
CA GLN A 282 -12.98 6.79 1.28
C GLN A 282 -12.39 5.40 1.60
N ARG A 283 -12.99 4.31 1.10
CA ARG A 283 -12.66 2.92 1.43
C ARG A 283 -12.78 2.63 2.93
N LEU A 284 -13.85 3.11 3.55
CA LEU A 284 -14.21 2.84 4.94
C LEU A 284 -15.26 1.74 4.98
N TRP A 285 -14.81 0.49 4.87
CA TRP A 285 -15.66 -0.69 4.62
C TRP A 285 -16.75 -0.91 5.67
N LYS A 286 -16.45 -0.65 6.94
CA LYS A 286 -17.44 -0.75 8.03
C LYS A 286 -18.55 0.30 7.92
N LYS A 287 -18.21 1.52 7.47
CA LYS A 287 -19.19 2.58 7.20
C LYS A 287 -20.01 2.27 5.95
N GLU A 288 -19.37 1.73 4.91
CA GLU A 288 -20.08 1.29 3.72
C GLU A 288 -21.10 0.20 4.04
N ILE A 289 -20.73 -0.84 4.81
CA ILE A 289 -21.67 -1.89 5.25
C ILE A 289 -22.88 -1.26 5.96
N ARG A 290 -22.65 -0.36 6.94
CA ARG A 290 -23.76 0.28 7.65
C ARG A 290 -24.63 1.11 6.71
N ALA A 291 -24.04 1.83 5.76
CA ALA A 291 -24.77 2.62 4.76
C ALA A 291 -25.52 1.76 3.72
N LEU A 292 -25.02 0.57 3.40
CA LEU A 292 -25.74 -0.39 2.56
C LEU A 292 -26.92 -1.02 3.31
N GLN A 293 -26.79 -1.28 4.62
CA GLN A 293 -27.92 -1.76 5.43
C GLN A 293 -29.08 -0.75 5.45
N THR A 294 -28.80 0.56 5.44
CA THR A 294 -29.86 1.56 5.40
C THR A 294 -30.71 1.53 4.13
N VAL A 295 -30.20 0.95 3.02
CA VAL A 295 -31.00 0.74 1.80
C VAL A 295 -32.24 -0.10 2.13
N CYS A 296 -32.05 -1.23 2.81
CA CYS A 296 -33.15 -2.13 3.17
C CYS A 296 -33.99 -1.57 4.33
N GLU A 297 -33.38 -0.87 5.28
CA GLU A 297 -34.09 -0.27 6.42
C GLU A 297 -35.00 0.90 5.98
N TRP A 298 -34.60 1.68 4.98
CA TRP A 298 -35.29 2.90 4.57
C TRP A 298 -36.14 2.77 3.31
N PHE A 299 -35.83 1.79 2.45
CA PHE A 299 -36.53 1.51 1.20
C PHE A 299 -36.88 0.01 1.09
N PRO A 300 -37.64 -0.55 2.05
CA PRO A 300 -37.94 -1.98 2.09
C PRO A 300 -38.71 -2.47 0.84
N ASP A 301 -39.45 -1.57 0.18
CA ASP A 301 -40.20 -1.89 -1.04
C ASP A 301 -39.30 -1.97 -2.30
N ASP A 302 -38.10 -1.36 -2.27
CA ASP A 302 -37.12 -1.43 -3.36
C ASP A 302 -36.29 -2.71 -3.25
N ARG A 303 -36.94 -3.84 -3.52
CA ARG A 303 -36.38 -5.19 -3.37
C ARG A 303 -35.12 -5.40 -4.22
N GLU A 304 -35.04 -4.78 -5.40
CA GLU A 304 -33.88 -4.88 -6.27
C GLU A 304 -32.67 -4.17 -5.65
N ALA A 305 -32.83 -2.92 -5.19
CA ALA A 305 -31.77 -2.19 -4.51
C ALA A 305 -31.32 -2.89 -3.23
N CYS A 306 -32.26 -3.45 -2.46
CA CYS A 306 -31.97 -4.27 -1.29
C CYS A 306 -31.08 -5.47 -1.64
N SER A 307 -31.45 -6.23 -2.68
CA SER A 307 -30.67 -7.41 -3.11
C SER A 307 -29.23 -7.05 -3.50
N LYS A 308 -29.06 -5.94 -4.23
CA LYS A 308 -27.75 -5.41 -4.65
C LYS A 308 -26.95 -4.88 -3.45
N ALA A 309 -27.61 -4.29 -2.46
CA ALA A 309 -26.97 -3.81 -1.24
C ALA A 309 -26.43 -4.97 -0.39
N CYS A 310 -27.23 -6.02 -0.15
CA CYS A 310 -26.79 -7.24 0.52
C CYS A 310 -25.62 -7.91 -0.21
N MET A 311 -25.67 -7.98 -1.54
CA MET A 311 -24.55 -8.50 -2.34
C MET A 311 -23.27 -7.69 -2.13
N GLY A 312 -23.37 -6.36 -2.08
CA GLY A 312 -22.25 -5.47 -1.73
C GLY A 312 -21.69 -5.75 -0.34
N ILE A 313 -22.55 -5.96 0.67
CA ILE A 313 -22.14 -6.32 2.03
C ILE A 313 -21.38 -7.66 2.04
N ALA A 314 -21.90 -8.67 1.36
CA ALA A 314 -21.25 -9.98 1.24
C ALA A 314 -19.87 -9.86 0.58
N GLN A 315 -19.75 -9.05 -0.47
CA GLN A 315 -18.48 -8.78 -1.16
C GLN A 315 -17.48 -8.11 -0.22
N ILE A 316 -17.92 -7.13 0.58
CA ILE A 316 -17.04 -6.47 1.55
C ILE A 316 -16.53 -7.44 2.61
N TYR A 317 -17.39 -8.31 3.14
CA TYR A 317 -16.98 -9.33 4.10
C TYR A 317 -15.97 -10.31 3.50
N THR A 318 -16.15 -10.72 2.24
CA THR A 318 -15.28 -11.68 1.57
C THR A 318 -13.93 -11.07 1.20
N SER A 319 -13.95 -9.96 0.46
CA SER A 319 -12.78 -9.43 -0.22
C SER A 319 -11.95 -8.45 0.62
N TYR A 320 -12.59 -7.68 1.51
CA TYR A 320 -11.91 -6.60 2.24
C TYR A 320 -11.75 -6.90 3.73
N LEU A 321 -12.79 -7.37 4.40
CA LEU A 321 -12.74 -7.69 5.83
C LEU A 321 -12.25 -9.12 6.11
N ARG A 322 -12.20 -9.98 5.09
CA ARG A 322 -11.82 -11.40 5.17
C ARG A 322 -12.57 -12.17 6.26
N ASP A 323 -13.85 -11.83 6.44
CA ASP A 323 -14.78 -12.50 7.34
C ASP A 323 -15.67 -13.46 6.57
N HIS A 324 -15.04 -14.51 6.02
CA HIS A 324 -15.67 -15.46 5.10
C HIS A 324 -16.88 -16.17 5.71
N ARG A 325 -16.90 -16.46 7.03
CA ARG A 325 -18.07 -17.07 7.67
C ARG A 325 -19.26 -16.11 7.68
N ARG A 326 -19.04 -14.84 8.01
CA ARG A 326 -20.11 -13.83 8.01
C ARG A 326 -20.57 -13.52 6.60
N ALA A 327 -19.67 -13.52 5.62
CA ALA A 327 -20.04 -13.44 4.21
C ALA A 327 -20.97 -14.59 3.78
N VAL A 328 -20.66 -15.83 4.16
CA VAL A 328 -21.53 -17.00 3.85
C VAL A 328 -22.92 -16.84 4.45
N ILE A 329 -23.04 -16.36 5.70
CA ILE A 329 -24.35 -16.09 6.33
C ILE A 329 -25.13 -15.02 5.54
N GLU A 330 -24.48 -13.93 5.15
CA GLU A 330 -25.11 -12.88 4.33
C GLU A 330 -25.59 -13.43 2.98
N ILE A 331 -24.76 -14.26 2.34
CA ILE A 331 -25.10 -14.92 1.07
C ILE A 331 -26.29 -15.87 1.23
N ASP A 332 -26.33 -16.65 2.31
CA ASP A 332 -27.46 -17.55 2.58
C ASP A 332 -28.77 -16.77 2.73
N ASN A 333 -28.73 -15.59 3.35
CA ASN A 333 -29.90 -14.70 3.41
C ASN A 333 -30.29 -14.20 2.02
N ILE A 334 -29.32 -13.83 1.16
CA ILE A 334 -29.60 -13.41 -0.22
C ILE A 334 -30.32 -14.51 -1.00
N LEU A 335 -29.79 -15.74 -0.94
CA LEU A 335 -30.36 -16.90 -1.64
C LEU A 335 -31.73 -17.32 -1.08
N ALA A 336 -32.02 -17.00 0.18
CA ALA A 336 -33.32 -17.28 0.80
C ALA A 336 -34.38 -16.22 0.42
N GLU A 337 -34.03 -14.93 0.49
CA GLU A 337 -34.99 -13.83 0.42
C GLU A 337 -35.17 -13.23 -0.97
N TYR A 338 -34.14 -13.29 -1.82
CA TYR A 338 -34.08 -12.58 -3.12
C TYR A 338 -34.02 -13.53 -4.32
N LYS A 339 -34.66 -14.70 -4.23
CA LYS A 339 -34.68 -15.75 -5.28
C LYS A 339 -35.12 -15.25 -6.67
N ASP A 340 -35.96 -14.23 -6.71
CA ASP A 340 -36.45 -13.63 -7.96
C ASP A 340 -35.35 -12.88 -8.73
N PHE A 341 -34.26 -12.49 -8.05
CA PHE A 341 -33.12 -11.76 -8.61
C PHE A 341 -32.00 -12.73 -8.99
N SER A 342 -32.22 -13.48 -10.08
CA SER A 342 -31.34 -14.58 -10.51
C SER A 342 -29.88 -14.17 -10.74
N GLU A 343 -29.62 -12.97 -11.25
CA GLU A 343 -28.26 -12.46 -11.44
C GLU A 343 -27.53 -12.26 -10.09
N THR A 344 -28.21 -11.64 -9.12
CA THR A 344 -27.70 -11.46 -7.75
C THR A 344 -27.41 -12.81 -7.09
N CYS A 345 -28.31 -13.78 -7.22
CA CYS A 345 -28.11 -15.13 -6.68
C CYS A 345 -26.91 -15.85 -7.32
N ALA A 346 -26.75 -15.73 -8.64
CA ALA A 346 -25.64 -16.32 -9.38
C ALA A 346 -24.28 -15.76 -8.88
N GLN A 347 -24.19 -14.43 -8.72
CA GLN A 347 -23.00 -13.77 -8.17
C GLN A 347 -22.75 -14.16 -6.71
N ALA A 348 -23.80 -14.26 -5.90
CA ALA A 348 -23.70 -14.63 -4.50
C ALA A 348 -23.15 -16.06 -4.33
N LEU A 349 -23.56 -17.02 -5.18
CA LEU A 349 -23.05 -18.40 -5.16
C LEU A 349 -21.56 -18.49 -5.53
N ILE A 350 -21.09 -17.69 -6.49
CA ILE A 350 -19.65 -17.59 -6.78
C ILE A 350 -18.89 -17.12 -5.55
N LEU A 351 -19.37 -16.04 -4.94
CA LEU A 351 -18.73 -15.49 -3.75
C LEU A 351 -18.73 -16.50 -2.59
N LYS A 352 -19.78 -17.30 -2.46
CA LYS A 352 -19.89 -18.39 -1.47
C LYS A 352 -18.85 -19.48 -1.71
N GLY A 353 -18.65 -19.87 -2.98
CA GLY A 353 -17.64 -20.84 -3.38
C GLY A 353 -16.24 -20.41 -2.96
N TRP A 354 -15.89 -19.15 -3.25
CA TRP A 354 -14.60 -18.57 -2.84
C TRP A 354 -14.48 -18.41 -1.32
N ALA A 355 -15.54 -17.98 -0.63
CA ALA A 355 -15.54 -17.87 0.83
C ALA A 355 -15.29 -19.23 1.52
N TYR A 356 -15.90 -20.31 1.05
CA TYR A 356 -15.62 -21.66 1.56
C TYR A 356 -14.21 -22.14 1.20
N TYR A 357 -13.73 -21.84 0.00
CA TYR A 357 -12.35 -22.15 -0.40
C TYR A 357 -11.33 -21.53 0.56
N ASP A 358 -11.52 -20.26 0.90
CA ASP A 358 -10.65 -19.54 1.86
C ASP A 358 -10.78 -20.06 3.30
N LEU A 359 -11.93 -20.63 3.67
CA LEU A 359 -12.11 -21.34 4.93
C LEU A 359 -11.47 -22.75 4.96
N GLY A 360 -10.99 -23.25 3.81
CA GLY A 360 -10.49 -24.61 3.65
C GLY A 360 -11.60 -25.67 3.53
N ASP A 361 -12.84 -25.25 3.32
CA ASP A 361 -14.00 -26.13 3.14
C ASP A 361 -14.21 -26.43 1.65
N ASN A 362 -13.34 -27.28 1.11
CA ASN A 362 -13.35 -27.61 -0.32
C ASN A 362 -14.65 -28.28 -0.78
N GLU A 363 -15.33 -29.02 0.12
CA GLU A 363 -16.58 -29.70 -0.23
C GLU A 363 -17.71 -28.69 -0.49
N ASN A 364 -17.92 -27.74 0.42
CA ASN A 364 -18.96 -26.72 0.24
C ASN A 364 -18.57 -25.66 -0.80
N SER A 365 -17.27 -25.42 -0.99
CA SER A 365 -16.76 -24.63 -2.11
C SER A 365 -17.15 -25.24 -3.45
N LYS A 366 -16.86 -26.54 -3.65
CA LYS A 366 -17.21 -27.29 -4.85
C LYS A 366 -18.72 -27.29 -5.12
N LYS A 367 -19.53 -27.52 -4.08
CA LYS A 367 -21.00 -27.50 -4.19
C LYS A 367 -21.50 -26.14 -4.68
N SER A 368 -20.96 -25.05 -4.16
CA SER A 368 -21.37 -23.69 -4.54
C SER A 368 -21.05 -23.38 -6.00
N PHE A 369 -19.85 -23.73 -6.48
CA PHE A 369 -19.49 -23.56 -7.89
C PHE A 369 -20.30 -24.47 -8.83
N GLN A 370 -20.59 -25.70 -8.41
CA GLN A 370 -21.42 -26.61 -9.21
C GLN A 370 -22.85 -26.08 -9.33
N GLU A 371 -23.43 -25.54 -8.25
CA GLU A 371 -24.77 -24.95 -8.27
C GLU A 371 -24.89 -23.79 -9.28
N VAL A 372 -23.83 -22.99 -9.45
CA VAL A 372 -23.78 -21.96 -10.50
C VAL A 372 -23.89 -22.57 -11.90
N ILE A 373 -23.19 -23.67 -12.15
CA ILE A 373 -23.19 -24.35 -13.45
C ILE A 373 -24.56 -24.99 -13.70
N ASP A 374 -25.18 -25.55 -12.67
CA ASP A 374 -26.43 -26.30 -12.81
C ASP A 374 -27.63 -25.36 -12.94
N SER A 375 -27.66 -24.29 -12.15
CA SER A 375 -28.84 -23.42 -12.01
C SER A 375 -28.70 -22.06 -12.73
N TYR A 376 -27.47 -21.62 -13.05
CA TYR A 376 -27.20 -20.26 -13.53
C TYR A 376 -26.27 -20.20 -14.77
N ALA A 377 -26.18 -21.29 -15.55
CA ALA A 377 -25.31 -21.39 -16.73
C ALA A 377 -25.54 -20.33 -17.82
N SER A 378 -26.69 -19.65 -17.83
CA SER A 378 -27.01 -18.56 -18.77
C SER A 378 -26.15 -17.30 -18.52
N TYR A 379 -25.62 -17.12 -17.31
CA TYR A 379 -24.75 -16.02 -16.94
C TYR A 379 -23.29 -16.39 -17.25
N SER A 380 -22.85 -16.07 -18.47
CA SER A 380 -21.54 -16.50 -19.01
C SER A 380 -20.34 -16.18 -18.10
N GLU A 381 -20.24 -14.94 -17.61
CA GLU A 381 -19.14 -14.50 -16.73
C GLU A 381 -19.12 -15.30 -15.41
N VAL A 382 -20.28 -15.46 -14.78
CA VAL A 382 -20.43 -16.21 -13.53
C VAL A 382 -20.08 -17.69 -13.75
N LYS A 383 -20.51 -18.28 -14.87
CA LYS A 383 -20.18 -19.66 -15.23
C LYS A 383 -18.68 -19.87 -15.46
N GLU A 384 -18.02 -18.95 -16.16
CA GLU A 384 -16.57 -19.03 -16.39
C GLU A 384 -15.79 -18.99 -15.07
N GLU A 385 -16.22 -18.13 -14.15
CA GLU A 385 -15.66 -18.02 -12.81
C GLU A 385 -15.89 -19.29 -11.97
N ALA A 386 -17.08 -19.89 -12.01
CA ALA A 386 -17.34 -21.18 -11.35
C ALA A 386 -16.42 -22.29 -11.89
N LEU A 387 -16.26 -22.38 -13.21
CA LEU A 387 -15.36 -23.34 -13.84
C LEU A 387 -13.90 -23.09 -13.43
N HIS A 388 -13.50 -21.83 -13.26
CA HIS A 388 -12.18 -21.49 -12.73
C HIS A 388 -12.01 -21.94 -11.27
N GLY A 389 -13.02 -21.71 -10.42
CA GLY A 389 -13.05 -22.19 -9.04
C GLY A 389 -12.90 -23.71 -8.94
N LEU A 390 -13.64 -24.47 -9.77
CA LEU A 390 -13.53 -25.93 -9.83
C LEU A 390 -12.14 -26.41 -10.25
N ARG A 391 -11.56 -25.83 -11.32
CA ARG A 391 -10.18 -26.16 -11.74
C ARG A 391 -9.17 -25.88 -10.63
N THR A 392 -9.36 -24.80 -9.89
CA THR A 392 -8.49 -24.42 -8.77
C THR A 392 -8.55 -25.46 -7.65
N LEU A 393 -9.75 -25.95 -7.31
CA LEU A 393 -9.94 -27.02 -6.32
C LEU A 393 -9.28 -28.34 -6.75
N ASP A 394 -9.36 -28.70 -8.03
CA ASP A 394 -8.80 -29.95 -8.57
C ASP A 394 -7.25 -29.90 -8.68
N SER A 395 -6.64 -28.71 -8.59
CA SER A 395 -5.19 -28.53 -8.65
C SER A 395 -4.46 -28.60 -7.29
N LYS A 396 -5.22 -28.73 -6.19
CA LYS A 396 -4.71 -28.97 -4.82
C LYS A 396 -4.73 -30.46 -4.49
#